data_AF-A0A2E7QIL5-F1
#
_entry.id   AF-A0A2E7QIL5-F1
#
_cell.length_a   1.000
_cell.length_b   1.000
_cell.length_c   1.000
_cell.angle_alpha   90.00
_cell.angle_beta   90.00
_cell.angle_gamma   90.00
#
_symmetry.space_group_name_H-M   'P 1'
#
loop_
_entity.id
_entity.type
_entity.pdbx_description
1 polymer ?
#
loop_
_entity_poly.entity_id
_entity_poly.type
_entity_poly.pdbx_seq_one_letter_code
_entity_poly.pdbx_strand_id
1 'polypeptide(L)'
;MFLLVIDGIYTGIFSLEEEAGIGASVALLLTIIARTMTISVFFSCLMETVRTSAMIFTIPIGDILFNNFLVLSAVPDAIGTWIKGLPLSATAIMIIILFIYVIMGCALDSLAMILLTIPIFSPVVMKMGFTPIWFGIIIVMVVELGMITPPIGMNVFIIKGIATKVPLGSIYKGVLPFVFA
;
A
#
# COMPACT_ATOMS: atom_id res chain seq x y z
N MET A 1 -10.82 -18.07 -13.91
CA MET A 1 -9.78 -17.16 -13.41
C MET A 1 -10.04 -16.79 -11.95
N PHE A 2 -11.14 -16.10 -11.62
CA PHE A 2 -11.43 -15.65 -10.25
C PHE A 2 -11.37 -16.78 -9.19
N LEU A 3 -12.12 -17.88 -9.38
CA LEU A 3 -12.10 -19.01 -8.44
C LEU A 3 -10.71 -19.62 -8.28
N LEU A 4 -9.96 -19.74 -9.39
CA LEU A 4 -8.63 -20.35 -9.37
C LEU A 4 -7.62 -19.50 -8.58
N VAL A 5 -7.69 -18.17 -8.71
CA VAL A 5 -6.83 -17.24 -7.97
C VAL A 5 -7.24 -17.18 -6.51
N ILE A 6 -8.54 -17.05 -6.22
CA ILE A 6 -9.06 -16.98 -4.85
C ILE A 6 -8.79 -18.27 -4.09
N ASP A 7 -9.11 -19.43 -4.67
CA ASP A 7 -8.88 -20.72 -4.01
C ASP A 7 -7.39 -21.00 -3.84
N GLY A 8 -6.54 -20.55 -4.77
CA GLY A 8 -5.07 -20.59 -4.64
C GLY A 8 -4.59 -19.93 -3.35
N ILE A 9 -5.11 -18.72 -3.06
CA ILE A 9 -4.68 -17.90 -1.92
C ILE A 9 -5.07 -18.62 -0.63
N TYR A 10 -6.34 -19.02 -0.56
CA TYR A 10 -6.91 -19.57 0.67
C TYR A 10 -6.42 -20.99 0.98
N THR A 11 -6.06 -21.76 -0.04
CA THR A 11 -5.49 -23.10 0.15
C THR A 11 -3.98 -23.07 0.47
N GLY A 12 -3.33 -21.91 0.29
CA GLY A 12 -1.90 -21.72 0.55
C GLY A 12 -1.00 -22.49 -0.41
N ILE A 13 -1.54 -22.96 -1.54
CA ILE A 13 -0.78 -23.71 -2.55
C ILE A 13 0.18 -22.78 -3.29
N PHE A 14 -0.18 -21.51 -3.43
CA PHE A 14 0.60 -20.50 -4.14
C PHE A 14 0.83 -19.27 -3.27
N SER A 15 1.97 -18.63 -3.46
CA SER A 15 2.23 -17.30 -2.95
C SER A 15 1.54 -16.24 -3.81
N LEU A 16 1.34 -15.03 -3.25
CA LEU A 16 0.74 -13.88 -3.95
C LEU A 16 1.41 -13.58 -5.29
N GLU A 17 2.74 -13.75 -5.36
CA GLU A 17 3.53 -13.50 -6.56
C GLU A 17 3.30 -14.58 -7.63
N GLU A 18 3.24 -15.84 -7.22
CA GLU A 18 2.98 -16.97 -8.11
C GLU A 18 1.56 -16.90 -8.69
N GLU A 19 0.59 -16.46 -7.92
CA GLU A 19 -0.80 -16.32 -8.37
C GLU A 19 -1.02 -15.22 -9.38
N ALA A 20 -0.32 -14.08 -9.24
CA ALA A 20 -0.32 -13.05 -10.26
C ALA A 20 0.18 -13.63 -11.60
N GLY A 21 1.23 -14.47 -11.55
CA GLY A 21 1.75 -15.19 -12.73
C GLY A 21 0.76 -16.20 -13.30
N ILE A 22 0.10 -16.98 -12.46
CA ILE A 22 -0.92 -17.96 -12.87
C ILE A 22 -2.14 -17.25 -13.47
N GLY A 23 -2.60 -16.17 -12.85
CA GLY A 23 -3.69 -15.33 -13.36
C GLY A 23 -3.38 -14.77 -14.75
N ALA A 24 -2.19 -14.22 -14.94
CA ALA A 24 -1.73 -13.73 -16.24
C ALA A 24 -1.64 -14.85 -17.29
N SER A 25 -1.15 -16.03 -16.90
CA SER A 25 -1.04 -17.20 -17.78
C SER A 25 -2.42 -17.73 -18.20
N VAL A 26 -3.39 -17.77 -17.28
CA VAL A 26 -4.77 -18.15 -17.58
C VAL A 26 -5.44 -17.11 -18.48
N ALA A 27 -5.22 -15.82 -18.25
CA ALA A 27 -5.73 -14.77 -19.13
C ALA A 27 -5.14 -14.86 -20.56
N LEU A 28 -3.84 -15.17 -20.67
CA LEU A 28 -3.16 -15.42 -21.94
C LEU A 28 -3.78 -16.61 -22.68
N LEU A 29 -4.00 -17.73 -21.98
CA LEU A 29 -4.63 -18.91 -22.55
C LEU A 29 -6.05 -18.64 -23.04
N LEU A 30 -6.85 -17.92 -22.25
CA LEU A 30 -8.23 -17.58 -22.62
C LEU A 30 -8.30 -16.69 -23.87
N THR A 31 -7.39 -15.73 -24.00
CA THR A 31 -7.33 -14.84 -25.18
C THR A 31 -6.81 -15.54 -26.44
N ILE A 32 -5.92 -16.53 -26.29
CA ILE A 32 -5.52 -17.43 -27.40
C ILE A 32 -6.71 -18.29 -27.83
N ILE A 33 -7.42 -18.93 -26.89
CA ILE A 33 -8.59 -19.77 -27.17
C ILE A 33 -9.71 -18.95 -27.82
N ALA A 34 -9.94 -17.72 -27.36
CA ALA A 34 -10.91 -16.80 -27.93
C ALA A 34 -10.50 -16.24 -29.30
N ARG A 35 -9.28 -16.52 -29.78
CA ARG A 35 -8.71 -16.02 -31.05
C ARG A 35 -8.69 -14.49 -31.17
N THR A 36 -8.68 -13.78 -30.05
CA THR A 36 -8.58 -12.31 -30.00
C THR A 36 -7.15 -11.82 -29.86
N MET A 37 -6.21 -12.73 -29.57
CA MET A 37 -4.80 -12.42 -29.39
C MET A 37 -4.10 -12.19 -30.75
N THR A 38 -3.48 -11.02 -30.91
CA THR A 38 -2.52 -10.76 -32.00
C THR A 38 -1.15 -10.42 -31.42
N ILE A 39 -0.09 -10.56 -32.23
CA ILE A 39 1.28 -10.23 -31.80
C ILE A 39 1.39 -8.76 -31.34
N SER A 40 0.67 -7.87 -32.02
CA SER A 40 0.63 -6.45 -31.67
C SER A 40 0.00 -6.23 -30.30
N VAL A 41 -1.14 -6.87 -30.03
CA VAL A 41 -1.83 -6.77 -28.73
C VAL A 41 -0.95 -7.32 -27.61
N PHE A 42 -0.28 -8.46 -27.84
CA PHE A 42 0.63 -9.06 -26.86
C PHE A 42 1.78 -8.10 -26.47
N PHE A 43 2.45 -7.50 -27.47
CA PHE A 43 3.51 -6.52 -27.20
C PHE A 43 2.99 -5.23 -26.56
N SER A 44 1.80 -4.75 -26.95
CA SER A 44 1.17 -3.59 -26.31
C SER A 44 0.90 -3.84 -24.82
N CYS A 45 0.33 -5.01 -24.47
CA CYS A 45 0.09 -5.38 -23.06
C CYS A 45 1.39 -5.51 -22.27
N LEU A 46 2.42 -6.12 -22.84
CA LEU A 46 3.74 -6.20 -22.19
C LEU A 46 4.33 -4.83 -21.93
N MET A 47 4.29 -3.91 -22.89
CA MET A 47 4.81 -2.55 -22.73
C MET A 47 4.04 -1.75 -21.68
N GLU A 48 2.72 -1.92 -21.60
CA GLU A 48 1.89 -1.29 -20.58
C GLU A 48 2.20 -1.82 -19.17
N THR A 49 2.37 -3.13 -19.03
CA THR A 49 2.81 -3.77 -17.78
C THR A 49 4.20 -3.28 -17.39
N VAL A 50 5.18 -3.28 -18.30
CA VAL A 50 6.55 -2.81 -18.04
C VAL A 50 6.55 -1.35 -17.60
N ARG A 51 5.75 -0.49 -18.25
CA ARG A 51 5.64 0.93 -17.86
C ARG A 51 5.11 1.08 -16.44
N THR A 52 4.05 0.36 -16.10
CA THR A 52 3.44 0.40 -14.76
C THR A 52 4.41 -0.13 -13.71
N SER A 53 5.03 -1.27 -13.97
CA SER A 53 6.04 -1.85 -13.09
C SER A 53 7.25 -0.93 -12.90
N ALA A 54 7.76 -0.30 -13.97
CA ALA A 54 8.89 0.63 -13.88
C ALA A 54 8.59 1.86 -13.02
N MET A 55 7.37 2.39 -13.08
CA MET A 55 6.93 3.46 -12.17
C MET A 55 6.96 3.00 -10.71
N ILE A 56 6.45 1.79 -10.42
CA ILE A 56 6.45 1.22 -9.06
C ILE A 56 7.88 0.93 -8.58
N PHE A 57 8.73 0.33 -9.42
CA PHE A 57 10.12 -0.02 -9.10
C PHE A 57 11.03 1.21 -8.89
N THR A 58 10.62 2.39 -9.33
CA THR A 58 11.36 3.63 -9.03
C THR A 58 11.29 3.99 -7.53
N ILE A 59 10.22 3.59 -6.84
CA ILE A 59 10.00 3.91 -5.42
C ILE A 59 11.04 3.23 -4.51
N PRO A 60 11.29 1.90 -4.59
CA PRO A 60 12.33 1.24 -3.79
C PRO A 60 13.73 1.84 -3.96
N ILE A 61 14.04 2.37 -5.15
CA ILE A 61 15.34 3.01 -5.40
C ILE A 61 15.47 4.28 -4.56
N GLY A 62 14.41 5.10 -4.52
CA GLY A 62 14.35 6.28 -3.66
C GLY A 62 14.35 5.91 -2.17
N ASP A 63 13.65 4.85 -1.81
CA ASP A 63 13.59 4.33 -0.44
C ASP A 63 14.97 3.94 0.10
N ILE A 64 15.74 3.13 -0.64
CA ILE A 64 17.08 2.69 -0.20
C ILE A 64 18.01 3.89 0.00
N LEU A 65 17.97 4.87 -0.89
CA LEU A 65 18.78 6.09 -0.77
C LEU A 65 18.35 6.93 0.44
N PHE A 66 17.04 7.12 0.64
CA PHE A 66 16.49 7.89 1.74
C PHE A 66 16.73 7.22 3.10
N ASN A 67 16.53 5.90 3.19
CA ASN A 67 16.81 5.11 4.38
C ASN A 67 18.29 5.22 4.78
N ASN A 68 19.22 5.05 3.84
CA ASN A 68 20.65 5.25 4.10
C ASN A 68 20.95 6.67 4.61
N PHE A 69 20.34 7.69 4.00
CA PHE A 69 20.47 9.07 4.46
C PHE A 69 19.97 9.27 5.91
N LEU A 70 18.80 8.71 6.25
CA LEU A 70 18.23 8.78 7.60
C LEU A 70 19.10 8.10 8.66
N VAL A 71 19.63 6.91 8.33
CA VAL A 71 20.51 6.13 9.20
C VAL A 71 21.82 6.89 9.43
N LEU A 72 22.45 7.42 8.38
CA LEU A 72 23.68 8.20 8.48
C LEU A 72 23.47 9.51 9.25
N SER A 73 22.30 10.13 9.12
CA SER A 73 21.95 11.38 9.80
C SER A 73 21.47 11.15 11.24
N ALA A 74 21.39 9.90 11.71
CA ALA A 74 20.88 9.50 13.03
C ALA A 74 19.48 10.09 13.36
N VAL A 75 18.67 10.37 12.34
CA VAL A 75 17.34 10.96 12.50
C VAL A 75 16.41 10.07 13.35
N PRO A 76 16.35 8.74 13.14
CA PRO A 76 15.52 7.87 13.98
C PRO A 76 15.93 7.88 15.45
N ASP A 77 17.23 8.03 15.76
CA ASP A 77 17.73 8.12 17.13
C ASP A 77 17.41 9.46 17.78
N ALA A 78 17.52 10.56 17.04
CA ALA A 78 17.12 11.89 17.49
C ALA A 78 15.62 11.95 17.79
N ILE A 79 14.77 11.42 16.89
CA ILE A 79 13.32 11.34 17.09
C ILE A 79 12.99 10.47 18.30
N GLY A 80 13.63 9.30 18.43
CA GLY A 80 13.41 8.40 19.57
C GLY A 80 13.79 9.05 20.91
N THR A 81 14.84 9.86 20.94
CA THR A 81 15.26 10.59 22.15
C THR A 81 14.29 11.73 22.48
N TRP A 82 13.86 12.47 21.47
CA TRP A 82 12.85 13.53 21.64
C TRP A 82 11.53 12.98 22.17
N ILE A 83 11.06 11.86 21.61
CA ILE A 83 9.83 11.18 22.05
C ILE A 83 9.94 10.68 23.49
N LYS A 84 11.10 10.15 23.90
CA LYS A 84 11.35 9.75 25.30
C LYS A 84 11.33 10.93 26.28
N GLY A 85 11.60 12.14 25.81
CA GLY A 85 11.52 13.36 26.62
C GLY A 85 10.09 13.88 26.82
N LEU A 86 9.12 13.38 26.06
CA LEU A 86 7.71 13.75 26.22
C LEU A 86 7.11 13.00 27.42
N PRO A 87 6.33 13.66 28.30
CA PRO A 87 5.62 13.03 29.40
C PRO A 87 4.37 12.29 28.90
N LEU A 88 4.51 11.50 27.84
CA LEU A 88 3.43 10.78 27.17
C LEU A 88 3.60 9.27 27.35
N SER A 89 2.47 8.57 27.50
CA SER A 89 2.46 7.11 27.53
C SER A 89 2.80 6.54 26.16
N ALA A 90 3.35 5.32 26.12
CA ALA A 90 3.67 4.63 24.88
C ALA A 90 2.45 4.51 23.93
N THR A 91 1.26 4.35 24.51
CA THR A 91 -0.02 4.32 23.79
C THR A 91 -0.38 5.67 23.17
N ALA A 92 -0.15 6.79 23.87
CA ALA A 92 -0.45 8.11 23.34
C ALA A 92 0.43 8.44 22.12
N ILE A 93 1.72 8.11 22.18
CA ILE A 93 2.65 8.27 21.05
C ILE A 93 2.23 7.37 19.87
N MET A 94 1.83 6.12 20.14
CA MET A 94 1.31 5.25 19.10
C MET A 94 0.09 5.86 18.39
N ILE A 95 -0.88 6.39 19.14
CA ILE A 95 -2.06 7.07 18.57
C ILE A 95 -1.65 8.23 17.66
N ILE A 96 -0.65 9.02 18.07
CA ILE A 96 -0.12 10.13 17.25
C ILE A 96 0.49 9.60 15.94
N ILE A 97 1.28 8.52 16.00
CA ILE A 97 1.85 7.88 14.81
C ILE A 97 0.72 7.42 13.88
N LEU A 98 -0.28 6.71 14.40
CA LEU A 98 -1.42 6.25 13.58
C LEU A 98 -2.18 7.41 12.94
N PHE A 99 -2.37 8.52 13.67
CA PHE A 99 -3.02 9.71 13.12
C PHE A 99 -2.21 10.33 11.98
N ILE A 100 -0.87 10.37 12.10
CA ILE A 100 0.01 10.79 11.00
C ILE A 100 -0.14 9.87 9.79
N TYR A 101 -0.20 8.56 9.99
CA TYR A 101 -0.42 7.58 8.92
C TYR A 101 -1.76 7.78 8.20
N VAL A 102 -2.85 8.09 8.91
CA VAL A 102 -4.15 8.40 8.28
C VAL A 102 -4.03 9.63 7.38
N ILE A 103 -3.40 10.70 7.87
CA ILE A 103 -3.22 11.94 7.11
C ILE A 103 -2.35 11.71 5.87
N MET A 104 -1.22 11.01 6.03
CA MET A 104 -0.31 10.69 4.92
C MET A 104 -0.97 9.76 3.90
N GLY A 105 -1.69 8.73 4.36
CA GLY A 105 -2.36 7.74 3.52
C GLY A 105 -3.51 8.30 2.68
N CYS A 106 -4.02 9.48 3.04
CA CYS A 106 -4.95 10.19 2.17
C CYS A 106 -4.29 10.63 0.86
N ALA A 107 -3.02 11.02 0.88
CA ALA A 107 -2.33 11.65 -0.25
C ALA A 107 -1.29 10.76 -0.94
N LEU A 108 -0.66 9.84 -0.20
CA LEU A 108 0.39 8.96 -0.68
C LEU A 108 -0.15 7.56 -0.96
N ASP A 109 0.43 6.91 -1.97
CA ASP A 109 0.22 5.49 -2.24
C ASP A 109 0.70 4.61 -1.07
N SER A 110 0.02 3.49 -0.82
CA SER A 110 0.26 2.63 0.35
C SER A 110 1.69 2.11 0.41
N LEU A 111 2.21 1.60 -0.71
CA LEU A 111 3.55 1.03 -0.79
C LEU A 111 4.61 2.12 -0.61
N ALA A 112 4.45 3.26 -1.28
CA ALA A 112 5.37 4.40 -1.15
C ALA A 112 5.45 4.93 0.28
N MET A 113 4.29 5.05 0.94
CA MET A 113 4.21 5.54 2.31
C MET A 113 4.88 4.56 3.29
N ILE A 114 4.58 3.26 3.18
CA ILE A 114 5.14 2.24 4.08
C ILE A 114 6.66 2.21 3.96
N LEU A 115 7.20 2.16 2.74
CA LEU A 115 8.65 2.16 2.52
C LEU A 115 9.32 3.39 3.15
N LEU A 116 8.78 4.59 2.90
CA LEU A 116 9.35 5.83 3.43
C LEU A 116 9.33 5.90 4.97
N THR A 117 8.26 5.41 5.59
CA THR A 117 7.95 5.65 7.02
C THR A 117 8.47 4.54 7.94
N ILE A 118 8.60 3.30 7.47
CA ILE A 118 9.10 2.17 8.26
C ILE A 118 10.48 2.45 8.88
N PRO A 119 11.49 2.94 8.13
CA PRO A 119 12.82 3.19 8.68
C PRO A 119 12.82 4.20 9.84
N ILE A 120 11.84 5.11 9.85
CA ILE A 120 11.70 6.15 10.85
C ILE A 120 10.96 5.62 12.09
N PHE A 121 9.77 5.05 11.91
CA PHE A 121 8.89 4.69 13.03
C PHE A 121 9.18 3.33 13.63
N SER A 122 9.64 2.34 12.84
CA SER A 122 9.97 1.00 13.34
C SER A 122 10.94 1.02 14.54
N PRO A 123 12.11 1.68 14.46
CA PRO A 123 13.04 1.70 15.60
C PRO A 123 12.49 2.46 16.82
N VAL A 124 11.66 3.48 16.61
CA VAL A 124 11.02 4.25 17.70
C VAL A 124 10.02 3.38 18.45
N VAL A 125 9.15 2.71 17.72
CA VAL A 125 8.07 1.86 18.25
C VAL A 125 8.63 0.63 18.96
N MET A 126 9.69 0.01 18.40
CA MET A 126 10.39 -1.09 19.05
C MET A 126 11.05 -0.68 20.37
N LYS A 127 11.65 0.53 20.43
CA LYS A 127 12.23 1.08 21.68
C LYS A 127 11.19 1.32 22.78
N MET A 128 9.91 1.41 22.42
CA MET A 128 8.78 1.58 23.35
C MET A 128 8.18 0.24 23.80
N GLY A 129 8.67 -0.89 23.30
CA GLY A 129 8.25 -2.24 23.70
C GLY A 129 7.18 -2.90 22.81
N PHE A 130 6.82 -2.28 21.68
CA PHE A 130 5.90 -2.89 20.72
C PHE A 130 6.63 -3.89 19.81
N THR A 131 5.96 -4.98 19.44
CA THR A 131 6.54 -5.96 18.51
C THR A 131 6.46 -5.47 17.06
N PRO A 132 7.47 -5.77 16.21
CA PRO A 132 7.47 -5.37 14.81
C PRO A 132 6.28 -5.91 14.02
N ILE A 133 5.86 -7.15 14.33
CA ILE A 133 4.72 -7.81 13.67
C ILE A 133 3.42 -7.07 13.99
N TRP A 134 3.19 -6.72 15.25
CA TRP A 134 2.00 -5.97 15.66
C TRP A 134 1.96 -4.59 15.01
N PHE A 135 3.10 -3.89 15.00
CA PHE A 135 3.21 -2.60 14.33
C PHE A 135 2.93 -2.72 12.83
N GLY A 136 3.52 -3.71 12.16
CA GLY A 136 3.29 -4.01 10.74
C GLY A 136 1.81 -4.23 10.42
N ILE A 137 1.12 -5.06 11.21
CA ILE A 137 -0.32 -5.32 11.01
C ILE A 137 -1.13 -4.03 11.16
N ILE A 138 -0.88 -3.25 12.21
CA ILE A 138 -1.64 -2.02 12.46
C ILE A 138 -1.37 -0.97 11.39
N ILE A 139 -0.11 -0.73 11.00
CA ILE A 139 0.18 0.27 9.98
C ILE A 139 -0.51 -0.11 8.67
N VAL A 140 -0.45 -1.39 8.24
CA VAL A 140 -1.11 -1.84 7.01
C VAL A 140 -2.61 -1.57 7.09
N MET A 141 -3.27 -1.91 8.20
CA MET A 141 -4.71 -1.61 8.37
C MET A 141 -5.00 -0.10 8.30
N VAL A 142 -4.18 0.73 8.93
CA VAL A 142 -4.37 2.20 8.95
C VAL A 142 -4.06 2.84 7.59
N VAL A 143 -3.06 2.34 6.87
CA VAL A 143 -2.73 2.75 5.50
C VAL A 143 -3.92 2.51 4.58
N GLU A 144 -4.47 1.29 4.62
CA GLU A 144 -5.62 0.91 3.79
C GLU A 144 -6.87 1.75 4.13
N LEU A 145 -7.07 2.05 5.42
CA LEU A 145 -8.08 3.03 5.86
C LEU A 145 -7.80 4.43 5.31
N GLY A 146 -6.56 4.90 5.32
CA GLY A 146 -6.15 6.20 4.77
C GLY A 146 -6.46 6.33 3.29
N MET A 147 -6.26 5.26 2.51
CA MET A 147 -6.51 5.25 1.07
C MET A 147 -7.99 5.36 0.67
N ILE A 148 -8.91 5.12 1.61
CA ILE A 148 -10.35 5.24 1.40
C ILE A 148 -10.95 6.46 2.14
N THR A 149 -10.20 7.08 3.06
CA THR A 149 -10.63 8.22 3.87
C THR A 149 -10.53 9.55 3.08
N PRO A 150 -11.51 10.48 3.18
CA PRO A 150 -11.39 11.83 2.61
C PRO A 150 -10.21 12.57 3.26
N PRO A 151 -9.40 13.39 2.53
CA PRO A 151 -9.77 14.27 1.42
C PRO A 151 -9.36 13.86 -0.01
N ILE A 152 -8.31 13.05 -0.19
CA ILE A 152 -7.82 12.62 -1.51
C ILE A 152 -8.13 11.13 -1.75
N GLY A 153 -8.28 10.29 -0.70
CA GLY A 153 -8.66 8.87 -0.77
C GLY A 153 -8.44 8.22 -2.13
N MET A 154 -7.16 7.93 -2.47
CA MET A 154 -6.74 7.61 -3.84
C MET A 154 -7.59 6.51 -4.50
N ASN A 155 -8.03 5.51 -3.73
CA ASN A 155 -8.92 4.45 -4.22
C ASN A 155 -10.28 4.99 -4.67
N VAL A 156 -10.86 5.94 -3.93
CA VAL A 156 -12.13 6.61 -4.27
C VAL A 156 -11.98 7.45 -5.55
N PHE A 157 -10.83 8.10 -5.75
CA PHE A 157 -10.54 8.87 -6.97
C PHE A 157 -10.35 7.97 -8.19
N ILE A 158 -9.69 6.83 -8.05
CA ILE A 158 -9.58 5.82 -9.12
C ILE A 158 -10.98 5.35 -9.54
N ILE A 159 -11.84 5.02 -8.57
CA ILE A 159 -13.22 4.63 -8.86
C ILE A 159 -14.01 5.75 -9.52
N LYS A 160 -13.83 7.02 -9.12
CA LYS A 160 -14.46 8.16 -9.81
C LYS A 160 -13.97 8.30 -11.26
N GLY A 161 -12.71 7.99 -11.54
CA GLY A 161 -12.14 7.96 -12.89
C GLY A 161 -12.80 6.91 -13.80
N ILE A 162 -13.17 5.76 -13.24
CA ILE A 162 -13.86 4.68 -13.96
C ILE A 162 -15.37 4.95 -14.05
N ALA A 163 -16.00 5.30 -12.92
CA ALA A 163 -17.43 5.56 -12.77
C ALA A 163 -17.73 7.06 -12.87
N THR A 164 -17.44 7.66 -14.02
CA THR A 164 -17.54 9.11 -14.26
C THR A 164 -18.92 9.71 -13.95
N LYS A 165 -20.00 8.91 -14.09
CA LYS A 165 -21.39 9.32 -13.84
C LYS A 165 -21.78 9.43 -12.36
N VAL A 166 -20.99 8.86 -11.43
CA VAL A 166 -21.30 8.88 -9.99
C VAL A 166 -20.59 10.07 -9.34
N PRO A 167 -21.27 10.95 -8.58
CA PRO A 167 -20.61 12.05 -7.91
C PRO A 167 -19.72 11.55 -6.76
N LEU A 168 -18.57 12.19 -6.57
CA LEU A 168 -17.57 11.80 -5.58
C LEU A 168 -18.15 11.70 -4.16
N GLY A 169 -19.06 12.62 -3.81
CA GLY A 169 -19.75 12.60 -2.52
C GLY A 169 -20.63 11.38 -2.28
N SER A 170 -21.20 10.76 -3.33
CA SER A 170 -21.95 9.50 -3.18
C SER A 170 -21.02 8.32 -2.94
N ILE A 171 -19.83 8.33 -3.54
CA ILE A 171 -18.82 7.28 -3.32
C ILE A 171 -18.30 7.39 -1.87
N TYR A 172 -17.97 8.59 -1.41
CA TYR A 172 -17.57 8.80 -0.01
C TYR A 172 -18.66 8.41 0.98
N LYS A 173 -19.94 8.72 0.71
CA LYS A 173 -21.06 8.26 1.56
C LYS A 173 -21.17 6.74 1.65
N GLY A 174 -20.79 6.01 0.59
CA GLY A 174 -20.76 4.56 0.60
C GLY A 174 -19.57 3.97 1.36
N VAL A 175 -18.44 4.70 1.40
CA VAL A 175 -17.19 4.25 2.02
C VAL A 175 -17.10 4.63 3.50
N LEU A 176 -17.64 5.79 3.90
CA LEU A 176 -17.60 6.28 5.29
C LEU A 176 -18.10 5.28 6.34
N PRO A 177 -19.16 4.47 6.11
CA PRO A 177 -19.56 3.44 7.05
C PRO A 177 -18.45 2.43 7.36
N PHE A 178 -17.59 2.09 6.39
CA PHE A 178 -16.47 1.17 6.57
C PHE A 178 -15.26 1.82 7.25
N VAL A 179 -15.17 3.15 7.23
CA VAL A 179 -14.11 3.90 7.94
C VAL A 179 -14.44 4.05 9.43
N PHE A 180 -15.73 4.12 9.77
CA PHE A 180 -16.19 4.27 11.16
C PHE A 180 -16.61 2.96 11.84
N ALA A 181 -16.78 1.87 11.10
CA ALA A 181 -17.09 0.53 11.63
C ALA A 181 -15.82 -0.22 12.04
#